data_AF-A0A4E0R5R8-F1
#
_entry.id   AF-A0A4E0R5R8-F1
#
_cell.length_a   1.000
_cell.length_b   1.000
_cell.length_c   1.000
_cell.angle_alpha   90.00
_cell.angle_beta   90.00
_cell.angle_gamma   90.00
#
_symmetry.space_group_name_H-M   'P 1'
#
loop_
_entity.id
_entity.type
_entity.pdbx_description
1 polymer ?
#
loop_
_entity_poly.entity_id
_entity_poly.type
_entity_poly.pdbx_seq_one_letter_code
_entity_poly.pdbx_strand_id
1 'polypeptide(L)'
;MIQERNGQISLPIFQMAIKNLYSMLVCFSESTTQWSMENYPGYEYSELVCHQFDSLHEDTKYQSQTAFKLEYRVSYSMAYEVPVLMVRLQSFSGCALSIDCLKERFVGSDSESTRDNCIVLLAGFSQVEHPYLGIPYYQFHPCRTAGLMQQALSVEHDISEVSGTKYLVLWLSLIATPAGLVLPRELAFQMLDSDRNTLVHSISDDHSK
;
A
#
# COMPACT_ATOMS: atom_id res chain seq x y z
N MET A 1 -4.95 -9.18 -18.56
CA MET A 1 -3.83 -10.07 -18.93
C MET A 1 -2.52 -9.49 -18.46
N ILE A 2 -2.07 -9.94 -17.28
CA ILE A 2 -0.69 -9.75 -16.82
C ILE A 2 0.08 -10.97 -17.32
N GLN A 3 0.80 -10.83 -18.43
CA GLN A 3 1.83 -11.80 -18.79
C GLN A 3 2.92 -11.75 -17.70
N GLU A 4 3.33 -12.93 -17.21
CA GLU A 4 4.35 -13.13 -16.18
C GLU A 4 5.62 -12.31 -16.45
N ARG A 5 5.68 -11.09 -15.90
CA ARG A 5 6.90 -10.29 -15.85
C ARG A 5 7.38 -10.32 -14.41
N ASN A 6 8.37 -11.16 -14.09
CA ASN A 6 9.25 -11.12 -12.89
C ASN A 6 8.80 -10.24 -11.69
N GLY A 7 7.55 -10.38 -11.22
CA GLY A 7 6.92 -9.53 -10.20
C GLY A 7 6.74 -8.04 -10.51
N GLN A 8 6.90 -7.59 -11.76
CA GLN A 8 6.65 -6.23 -12.22
C GLN A 8 5.18 -6.04 -12.65
N ILE A 9 4.70 -4.79 -12.66
CA ILE A 9 3.39 -4.41 -13.18
C ILE A 9 3.56 -3.24 -14.16
N SER A 10 2.99 -3.33 -15.36
CA SER A 10 3.11 -2.25 -16.34
C SER A 10 2.26 -1.04 -15.95
N LEU A 11 2.68 0.15 -16.38
CA LEU A 11 1.97 1.40 -16.12
C LEU A 11 0.45 1.34 -16.47
N PRO A 12 0.01 0.86 -17.65
CA PRO A 12 -1.42 0.81 -17.97
C PRO A 12 -2.20 -0.10 -17.01
N ILE A 13 -1.60 -1.22 -16.60
CA ILE A 13 -2.22 -2.17 -15.68
C ILE A 13 -2.26 -1.58 -14.27
N PHE A 14 -1.19 -0.92 -13.83
CA PHE A 14 -1.14 -0.16 -12.58
C PHE A 14 -2.25 0.90 -12.54
N GLN A 15 -2.36 1.74 -13.57
CA GLN A 15 -3.37 2.80 -13.63
C GLN A 15 -4.82 2.27 -13.57
N MET A 16 -5.09 1.15 -14.24
CA MET A 16 -6.39 0.49 -14.16
C MET A 16 -6.63 -0.09 -12.76
N ALA A 17 -5.60 -0.74 -12.20
CA ALA A 17 -5.67 -1.37 -10.89
C ALA A 17 -5.88 -0.36 -9.75
N ILE A 18 -5.17 0.77 -9.74
CA ILE A 18 -5.35 1.80 -8.69
C ILE A 18 -6.76 2.39 -8.71
N LYS A 19 -7.39 2.53 -9.89
CA LYS A 19 -8.76 3.06 -10.02
C LYS A 19 -9.80 2.07 -9.48
N ASN A 20 -9.62 0.79 -9.79
CA ASN A 20 -10.47 -0.27 -9.24
C ASN A 20 -10.31 -0.37 -7.73
N LEU A 21 -9.05 -0.33 -7.26
CA LEU A 21 -8.72 -0.38 -5.86
C LEU A 21 -9.29 0.81 -5.09
N TYR A 22 -9.15 2.03 -5.62
CA TYR A 22 -9.74 3.24 -5.06
C TYR A 22 -11.25 3.10 -4.85
N SER A 23 -11.96 2.60 -5.88
CA SER A 23 -13.41 2.40 -5.80
C SER A 23 -13.80 1.47 -4.64
N MET A 24 -13.05 0.38 -4.43
CA MET A 24 -13.29 -0.54 -3.31
C MET A 24 -12.94 0.11 -1.96
N LEU A 25 -11.80 0.78 -1.86
CA LEU A 25 -11.33 1.39 -0.62
C LEU A 25 -12.26 2.50 -0.12
N VAL A 26 -12.82 3.30 -1.03
CA VAL A 26 -13.82 4.32 -0.67
C VAL A 26 -15.09 3.65 -0.14
N CYS A 27 -15.56 2.57 -0.78
CA CYS A 27 -16.74 1.83 -0.33
C CYS A 27 -16.59 1.24 1.08
N PHE A 28 -15.37 0.89 1.48
CA PHE A 28 -15.08 0.27 2.78
C PHE A 28 -14.46 1.25 3.79
N SER A 29 -14.38 2.54 3.47
CA SER A 29 -13.69 3.51 4.32
C SER A 29 -14.42 3.75 5.65
N GLU A 30 -13.65 3.75 6.73
CA GLU A 30 -14.10 4.21 8.04
C GLU A 30 -13.96 5.75 8.14
N SER A 31 -14.60 6.36 9.15
CA SER A 31 -14.58 7.81 9.34
C SER A 31 -13.17 8.41 9.54
N THR A 32 -12.21 7.62 9.99
CA THR A 32 -10.82 8.03 10.28
C THR A 32 -9.87 7.90 9.10
N THR A 33 -10.31 7.26 8.02
CA THR A 33 -9.48 6.96 6.85
C THR A 33 -10.09 7.60 5.60
N GLN A 34 -9.35 8.51 4.98
CA GLN A 34 -9.80 9.22 3.78
C GLN A 34 -8.93 8.82 2.59
N TRP A 35 -9.57 8.24 1.57
CA TRP A 35 -8.92 7.89 0.32
C TRP A 35 -9.22 8.92 -0.76
N SER A 36 -8.22 9.24 -1.57
CA SER A 36 -8.36 10.10 -2.74
C SER A 36 -7.45 9.65 -3.88
N MET A 37 -7.76 10.13 -5.08
CA MET A 37 -6.94 9.97 -6.27
C MET A 37 -6.41 11.33 -6.68
N GLU A 38 -5.10 11.52 -6.57
CA GLU A 38 -4.44 12.77 -6.91
C GLU A 38 -3.81 12.70 -8.30
N ASN A 39 -3.91 13.79 -9.07
CA ASN A 39 -3.34 13.91 -10.40
C ASN A 39 -2.47 15.16 -10.45
N TYR A 40 -1.33 15.05 -11.12
CA TYR A 40 -0.38 16.14 -11.24
C TYR A 40 -0.14 16.49 -12.70
N PRO A 41 -0.17 17.79 -13.08
CA PRO A 41 0.24 18.23 -14.40
C PRO A 41 1.62 17.67 -14.77
N GLY A 42 1.71 17.01 -15.92
CA GLY A 42 2.96 16.43 -16.43
C GLY A 42 3.31 15.03 -15.88
N TYR A 43 2.49 14.45 -15.01
CA TYR A 43 2.65 13.07 -14.55
C TYR A 43 1.84 12.11 -15.43
N GLU A 44 2.42 10.95 -15.72
CA GLU A 44 1.77 9.94 -16.56
C GLU A 44 0.75 9.08 -15.78
N TYR A 45 0.69 9.17 -14.46
CA TYR A 45 -0.20 8.39 -13.62
C TYR A 45 -0.83 9.21 -12.48
N SER A 46 -1.94 8.70 -11.96
CA SER A 46 -2.56 9.18 -10.73
C SER A 46 -1.93 8.49 -9.53
N GLU A 47 -1.87 9.18 -8.40
CA GLU A 47 -1.48 8.59 -7.12
C GLU A 47 -2.72 8.25 -6.29
N LEU A 48 -2.69 7.09 -5.64
CA LEU A 48 -3.67 6.75 -4.59
C LEU A 48 -3.14 7.31 -3.27
N VAL A 49 -3.92 8.17 -2.63
CA VAL A 49 -3.54 8.85 -1.39
C VAL A 49 -4.48 8.44 -0.27
N CYS A 50 -3.91 8.15 0.90
CA CYS A 50 -4.65 7.84 2.11
C CYS A 50 -4.23 8.77 3.22
N HIS A 51 -5.21 9.41 3.87
CA HIS A 51 -5.02 10.17 5.09
C HIS A 51 -5.65 9.42 6.27
N GLN A 52 -4.84 9.16 7.30
CA GLN A 52 -5.31 8.63 8.58
C GLN A 52 -5.10 9.69 9.66
N PHE A 53 -6.12 9.87 10.50
CA PHE A 53 -6.09 10.78 11.64
C PHE A 53 -6.08 9.95 12.91
N ASP A 54 -5.08 10.20 13.76
CA ASP A 54 -4.89 9.46 15.00
C ASP A 54 -4.35 10.42 16.08
N SER A 55 -4.47 10.03 17.34
CA SER A 55 -4.02 10.80 18.49
C SER A 55 -3.09 9.96 19.34
N LEU A 56 -1.84 10.42 19.54
CA LEU A 56 -0.94 9.75 20.48
C LEU A 56 -1.35 10.14 21.90
N HIS A 57 -1.49 9.14 22.77
CA HIS A 57 -1.43 9.35 24.20
C HIS A 57 0.05 9.38 24.61
N GLU A 58 0.56 10.55 24.99
CA GLU A 58 1.85 10.63 25.67
C GLU A 58 1.65 10.21 27.13
N ASP A 59 2.26 9.10 27.54
CA ASP A 59 2.33 8.63 28.94
C ASP A 59 3.30 9.46 29.79
N THR A 60 3.24 10.79 29.67
CA THR A 60 3.95 11.70 30.58
C THR A 60 2.92 12.52 31.35
N LYS A 61 3.27 12.91 32.59
CA LYS A 61 2.42 13.56 33.60
C LYS A 61 1.73 14.88 33.16
N TYR A 62 1.87 15.29 31.91
CA TYR A 62 1.19 16.41 31.28
C TYR A 62 0.41 15.89 30.08
N GLN A 63 -0.92 15.80 30.22
CA GLN A 63 -1.85 15.38 29.18
C GLN A 63 -1.89 16.40 28.03
N SER A 64 -0.94 16.35 27.10
CA SER A 64 -1.13 16.93 25.76
C SER A 64 -1.34 15.81 24.76
N GLN A 65 -2.59 15.64 24.33
CA GLN A 65 -2.94 14.73 23.25
C GLN A 65 -2.43 15.34 21.94
N THR A 66 -1.28 14.86 21.45
CA THR A 66 -0.73 15.34 20.19
C THR A 66 -1.42 14.59 19.06
N ALA A 67 -2.42 15.23 18.47
CA ALA A 67 -3.07 14.73 17.27
C ALA A 67 -2.08 14.80 16.10
N PHE A 68 -2.11 13.79 15.22
CA PHE A 68 -1.27 13.73 14.03
C PHE A 68 -2.04 13.22 12.80
N LYS A 69 -1.52 13.58 11.64
CA LYS A 69 -2.01 13.17 10.33
C LYS A 69 -0.93 12.31 9.67
N LEU A 70 -1.31 11.09 9.30
CA LEU A 70 -0.47 10.18 8.54
C LEU A 70 -0.96 10.16 7.09
N GLU A 71 -0.03 10.35 6.18
CA GLU A 71 -0.30 10.38 4.74
C GLU A 71 0.49 9.28 4.05
N TYR A 72 -0.22 8.41 3.34
CA TYR A 72 0.34 7.39 2.49
C TYR A 72 0.05 7.73 1.04
N ARG A 73 1.04 7.55 0.17
CA ARG A 73 0.91 7.72 -1.27
C ARG A 73 1.44 6.49 -1.98
N VAL A 74 0.61 5.93 -2.85
CA VAL A 74 1.00 4.89 -3.79
C VAL A 74 1.24 5.54 -5.14
N SER A 75 2.50 5.58 -5.54
CA SER A 75 2.96 6.08 -6.83
C SER A 75 3.56 4.94 -7.66
N TYR A 76 4.11 5.26 -8.83
CA TYR A 76 4.68 4.27 -9.75
C TYR A 76 6.11 4.62 -10.14
N SER A 77 6.99 3.62 -10.12
CA SER A 77 8.35 3.77 -10.62
C SER A 77 8.45 3.30 -12.06
N MET A 78 8.71 4.24 -12.99
CA MET A 78 8.99 3.89 -14.40
C MET A 78 10.25 3.04 -14.56
N ALA A 79 11.28 3.31 -13.76
CA ALA A 79 12.57 2.63 -13.88
C ALA A 79 12.53 1.17 -13.39
N TYR A 80 11.69 0.87 -12.41
CA TYR A 80 11.56 -0.47 -11.83
C TYR A 80 10.29 -1.22 -12.28
N GLU A 81 9.34 -0.52 -12.89
CA GLU A 81 8.02 -1.02 -13.28
C GLU A 81 7.24 -1.65 -12.11
N VAL A 82 7.18 -0.93 -10.99
CA VAL A 82 6.54 -1.36 -9.74
C VAL A 82 5.90 -0.18 -9.00
N PRO A 83 4.91 -0.44 -8.14
CA PRO A 83 4.39 0.56 -7.21
C PRO A 83 5.45 0.98 -6.17
N VAL A 84 5.31 2.21 -5.68
CA VAL A 84 6.18 2.84 -4.69
C VAL A 84 5.32 3.40 -3.56
N LEU A 85 5.74 3.17 -2.31
CA LEU A 85 5.08 3.74 -1.15
C LEU A 85 5.87 4.96 -0.64
N MET A 86 5.19 6.10 -0.53
CA MET A 86 5.68 7.28 0.19
C MET A 86 4.82 7.53 1.42
N VAL A 87 5.45 7.81 2.55
CA VAL A 87 4.79 8.03 3.84
C VAL A 87 5.24 9.34 4.43
N ARG A 88 4.31 10.10 4.98
CA ARG A 88 4.61 11.36 5.68
C ARG A 88 3.76 11.46 6.93
N LEU A 89 4.42 11.75 8.04
CA LEU A 89 3.79 12.01 9.32
C LEU A 89 3.86 13.49 9.64
N GLN A 90 2.72 14.08 9.97
CA GLN A 90 2.60 15.51 10.24
C GLN A 90 1.81 15.74 11.53
N SER A 91 2.25 16.67 12.38
CA SER A 91 1.40 17.17 13.47
C SER A 91 0.21 17.94 12.90
N PHE A 92 -0.87 18.12 13.67
CA PHE A 92 -1.97 19.01 13.25
C PHE A 92 -1.53 20.48 13.10
N SER A 93 -0.43 20.88 13.74
CA SER A 93 0.21 22.20 13.52
C SER A 93 0.99 22.29 12.20
N GLY A 94 1.10 21.20 11.45
CA GLY A 94 1.74 21.16 10.14
C GLY A 94 3.22 20.79 10.16
N CYS A 95 3.81 20.50 11.32
CA CYS A 95 5.23 20.13 11.44
C CYS A 95 5.44 18.70 10.96
N ALA A 96 6.41 18.47 10.08
CA ALA A 96 6.82 17.13 9.70
C ALA A 96 7.50 16.44 10.89
N LEU A 97 7.10 15.20 11.18
CA LEU A 97 7.68 14.39 12.25
C LEU A 97 8.77 13.45 11.68
N SER A 98 9.74 13.08 12.52
CA SER A 98 10.89 12.28 12.10
C SER A 98 10.50 10.83 11.78
N ILE A 99 11.38 10.14 11.05
CA ILE A 99 11.24 8.68 10.83
C ILE A 99 11.23 7.94 12.16
N ASP A 100 11.91 8.43 13.18
CA ASP A 100 11.96 7.76 14.49
C ASP A 100 10.59 7.74 15.16
N CYS A 101 9.78 8.80 15.01
CA CYS A 101 8.38 8.78 15.43
C CYS A 101 7.55 7.74 14.67
N LEU A 102 7.81 7.54 13.36
CA LEU A 102 7.19 6.46 12.58
C LEU A 102 7.63 5.08 13.08
N LYS A 103 8.92 4.91 13.39
CA LYS A 103 9.46 3.64 13.92
C LYS A 103 8.83 3.30 15.26
N GLU A 104 8.79 4.24 16.20
CA GLU A 104 8.16 4.05 17.50
C GLU A 104 6.67 3.66 17.37
N ARG A 105 5.97 4.23 16.38
CA ARG A 105 4.56 3.92 16.12
C ARG A 105 4.34 2.53 15.51
N PHE A 106 5.19 2.12 14.57
CA PHE A 106 5.03 0.84 13.86
C PHE A 106 5.61 -0.35 14.64
N VAL A 107 6.62 -0.10 15.47
CA VAL A 107 7.27 -1.11 16.33
C VAL A 107 6.52 -1.28 17.66
N GLY A 108 5.20 -1.06 17.68
CA GLY A 108 4.36 -1.29 18.86
C GLY A 108 4.66 -2.63 19.54
N SER A 109 4.52 -2.69 20.87
CA SER A 109 5.13 -3.63 21.82
C SER A 109 4.81 -5.13 21.70
N ASP A 110 4.43 -5.64 20.53
CA ASP A 110 4.01 -7.03 20.35
C ASP A 110 5.11 -7.88 19.70
N SER A 111 5.85 -8.59 20.55
CA SER A 111 6.83 -9.65 20.25
C SER A 111 8.10 -9.24 19.50
N GLU A 112 9.23 -9.89 19.85
CA GLU A 112 10.54 -9.65 19.22
C GLU A 112 10.54 -9.91 17.71
N SER A 113 9.77 -10.90 17.23
CA SER A 113 9.70 -11.26 15.81
C SER A 113 9.01 -10.19 14.94
N THR A 114 7.96 -9.54 15.44
CA THR A 114 7.27 -8.45 14.71
C THR A 114 8.17 -7.23 14.65
N ARG A 115 8.90 -6.96 15.74
CA ARG A 115 9.86 -5.87 15.85
C ARG A 115 10.99 -5.99 14.83
N ASP A 116 11.59 -7.17 14.67
CA ASP A 116 12.65 -7.40 13.70
C ASP A 116 12.18 -7.20 12.25
N ASN A 117 10.99 -7.70 11.91
CA ASN A 117 10.40 -7.52 10.58
C ASN A 117 10.09 -6.05 10.28
N CYS A 118 9.54 -5.31 11.26
CA CYS A 118 9.31 -3.88 11.13
C CYS A 118 10.63 -3.12 10.95
N ILE A 119 11.70 -3.45 11.70
CA ILE A 119 13.02 -2.81 11.57
C ILE A 119 13.60 -3.01 10.17
N VAL A 120 13.50 -4.23 9.62
CA VAL A 120 13.99 -4.53 8.26
C VAL A 120 13.22 -3.74 7.20
N LEU A 121 11.89 -3.62 7.35
CA LEU A 121 11.07 -2.81 6.43
C LEU A 121 11.37 -1.31 6.56
N LEU A 122 11.56 -0.83 7.79
CA LEU A 122 11.95 0.54 8.08
C LEU A 122 13.33 0.91 7.49
N ALA A 123 14.26 -0.05 7.40
CA ALA A 123 15.54 0.14 6.72
C ALA A 123 15.40 0.35 5.20
N GLY A 124 14.26 -0.02 4.60
CA GLY A 124 13.94 0.25 3.21
C GLY A 124 13.46 1.68 2.94
N PHE A 125 13.19 2.48 3.98
CA PHE A 125 12.75 3.87 3.84
C PHE A 125 13.93 4.84 3.77
N SER A 126 13.82 5.79 2.85
CA SER A 126 14.73 6.93 2.73
C SER A 126 13.94 8.21 2.53
N GLN A 127 14.46 9.33 3.04
CA GLN A 127 13.80 10.61 2.82
C GLN A 127 14.02 11.08 1.38
N VAL A 128 12.94 11.40 0.69
CA VAL A 128 12.93 11.96 -0.67
C VAL A 128 11.99 13.16 -0.72
N GLU A 129 12.16 14.00 -1.72
CA GLU A 129 11.21 15.07 -2.01
C GLU A 129 10.19 14.57 -3.03
N HIS A 130 8.90 14.85 -2.79
CA HIS A 130 7.88 14.53 -3.77
C HIS A 130 8.10 15.36 -5.03
N PRO A 131 8.24 14.77 -6.24
CA PRO A 131 8.75 15.52 -7.38
C PRO A 131 7.82 16.65 -7.87
N TYR A 132 6.50 16.56 -7.59
CA TYR A 132 5.55 17.65 -7.84
C TYR A 132 5.34 18.59 -6.65
N LEU A 133 5.03 18.06 -5.46
CA LEU A 133 4.70 18.86 -4.28
C LEU A 133 5.89 19.60 -3.66
N GLY A 134 7.12 19.13 -3.89
CA GLY A 134 8.33 19.76 -3.35
C GLY A 134 8.48 19.63 -1.83
N ILE A 135 7.83 18.65 -1.22
CA ILE A 135 7.84 18.45 0.24
C ILE A 135 8.38 17.05 0.59
N PRO A 136 8.96 16.87 1.79
CA PRO A 136 9.63 15.63 2.15
C PRO A 136 8.63 14.51 2.48
N TYR A 137 8.93 13.31 1.98
CA TYR A 137 8.32 12.03 2.32
C TYR A 137 9.41 11.01 2.66
N TYR A 138 9.04 9.97 3.40
CA TYR A 138 9.82 8.75 3.51
C TYR A 138 9.33 7.78 2.44
N GLN A 139 10.18 7.47 1.47
CA GLN A 139 9.88 6.55 0.39
C GLN A 139 10.51 5.19 0.65
N PHE A 140 9.70 4.13 0.53
CA PHE A 140 10.20 2.76 0.49
C PHE A 140 10.86 2.50 -0.87
N HIS A 141 12.14 2.15 -0.86
CA HIS A 141 12.91 2.01 -2.10
C HIS A 141 12.41 0.83 -2.96
N PRO A 142 12.13 1.04 -4.26
CA PRO A 142 11.43 0.04 -5.09
C PRO A 142 12.28 -1.16 -5.54
N CYS A 143 13.61 -1.14 -5.35
CA CYS A 143 14.50 -2.12 -5.97
C CYS A 143 14.24 -3.58 -5.62
N ARG A 144 13.60 -3.86 -4.48
CA ARG A 144 13.24 -5.21 -4.05
C ARG A 144 11.78 -5.56 -4.30
N THR A 145 10.95 -4.61 -4.73
CA THR A 145 9.51 -4.83 -4.91
C THR A 145 9.23 -5.91 -5.94
N ALA A 146 9.91 -5.89 -7.10
CA ALA A 146 9.68 -6.89 -8.15
C ALA A 146 10.01 -8.31 -7.67
N GLY A 147 11.17 -8.50 -7.03
CA GLY A 147 11.55 -9.81 -6.48
C GLY A 147 10.61 -10.29 -5.36
N LEU A 148 10.18 -9.39 -4.48
CA LEU A 148 9.21 -9.69 -3.42
C LEU A 148 7.87 -10.14 -4.02
N MET A 149 7.35 -9.39 -5.00
CA MET A 149 6.07 -9.70 -5.64
C MET A 149 6.16 -10.98 -6.47
N GLN A 150 7.27 -11.24 -7.14
CA GLN A 150 7.48 -12.51 -7.84
C GLN A 150 7.32 -13.70 -6.90
N GLN A 151 7.96 -13.65 -5.72
CA GLN A 151 7.85 -14.72 -4.72
C GLN A 151 6.43 -14.84 -4.18
N ALA A 152 5.81 -13.73 -3.82
CA ALA A 152 4.46 -13.72 -3.25
C ALA A 152 3.41 -14.29 -4.22
N LEU A 153 3.52 -13.95 -5.51
CA LEU A 153 2.63 -14.45 -6.56
C LEU A 153 2.90 -15.92 -6.92
N SER A 154 4.14 -16.40 -6.77
CA SER A 154 4.49 -17.80 -7.10
C SER A 154 3.95 -18.82 -6.10
N VAL A 155 3.62 -18.38 -4.87
CA VAL A 155 3.02 -19.25 -3.84
C VAL A 155 1.57 -19.62 -4.21
N GLU A 156 0.90 -18.80 -5.02
CA GLU A 156 -0.42 -19.08 -5.58
C GLU A 156 -0.28 -19.98 -6.83
N HIS A 157 -0.01 -21.26 -6.62
CA HIS A 157 0.30 -22.29 -7.63
C HIS A 157 -0.77 -22.54 -8.73
N ASP A 158 -1.89 -21.81 -8.76
CA ASP A 158 -3.05 -22.14 -9.61
C ASP A 158 -3.70 -20.93 -10.33
N ILE A 159 -3.07 -19.76 -10.31
CA ILE A 159 -3.68 -18.56 -10.91
C ILE A 159 -2.95 -18.19 -12.20
N SER A 160 -3.47 -18.68 -13.32
CA SER A 160 -2.99 -18.35 -14.67
C SER A 160 -3.12 -16.86 -15.04
N GLU A 161 -3.74 -16.03 -14.18
CA GLU A 161 -3.81 -14.58 -14.39
C GLU A 161 -4.15 -13.82 -13.10
N VAL A 162 -3.13 -13.35 -12.36
CA VAL A 162 -3.40 -12.43 -11.23
C VAL A 162 -3.80 -11.07 -11.80
N SER A 163 -4.97 -10.56 -11.38
CA SER A 163 -5.42 -9.23 -11.82
C SER A 163 -4.53 -8.13 -11.22
N GLY A 164 -4.39 -7.00 -11.92
CA GLY A 164 -3.58 -5.87 -11.39
C GLY A 164 -4.09 -5.36 -10.04
N THR A 165 -5.40 -5.45 -9.81
CA THR A 165 -6.00 -5.10 -8.52
C THR A 165 -5.50 -6.04 -7.42
N LYS A 166 -5.51 -7.36 -7.64
CA LYS A 166 -4.99 -8.34 -6.68
C LYS A 166 -3.50 -8.13 -6.40
N TYR A 167 -2.71 -7.86 -7.45
CA TYR A 167 -1.31 -7.48 -7.31
C TYR A 167 -1.14 -6.31 -6.33
N LEU A 168 -1.91 -5.23 -6.49
CA LEU A 168 -1.80 -4.06 -5.61
C LEU A 168 -2.29 -4.32 -4.20
N VAL A 169 -3.34 -5.12 -4.01
CA VAL A 169 -3.80 -5.53 -2.66
C VAL A 169 -2.73 -6.32 -1.93
N LEU A 170 -2.11 -7.29 -2.61
CA LEU A 170 -1.02 -8.09 -2.06
C LEU A 170 0.20 -7.22 -1.74
N TRP A 171 0.58 -6.33 -2.67
CA TRP A 171 1.68 -5.40 -2.47
C TRP A 171 1.45 -4.47 -1.27
N LEU A 172 0.25 -3.89 -1.13
CA LEU A 172 -0.10 -3.05 0.03
C LEU A 172 -0.04 -3.84 1.34
N SER A 173 -0.52 -5.09 1.32
CA SER A 173 -0.48 -5.96 2.51
C SER A 173 0.95 -6.26 2.96
N LEU A 174 1.89 -6.41 2.01
CA LEU A 174 3.29 -6.70 2.30
C LEU A 174 4.11 -5.48 2.69
N ILE A 175 3.85 -4.31 2.10
CA ILE A 175 4.70 -3.11 2.25
C ILE A 175 4.04 -2.01 3.08
N ALA A 176 2.74 -1.76 2.89
CA ALA A 176 2.05 -0.64 3.54
C ALA A 176 1.50 -1.00 4.92
N THR A 177 0.98 -2.21 5.12
CA THR A 177 0.46 -2.65 6.43
C THR A 177 1.51 -2.68 7.53
N PRO A 178 2.74 -3.17 7.31
CA PRO A 178 3.80 -3.03 8.32
C PRO A 178 4.24 -1.58 8.56
N ALA A 179 3.97 -0.69 7.61
CA ALA A 179 4.11 0.76 7.76
C ALA A 179 2.84 1.41 8.32
N GLY A 180 1.97 0.65 9.01
CA GLY A 180 0.80 1.15 9.73
C GLY A 180 -0.49 1.33 8.92
N LEU A 181 -0.46 1.11 7.59
CA LEU A 181 -1.67 1.24 6.77
C LEU A 181 -2.55 -0.01 6.89
N VAL A 182 -3.60 0.09 7.71
CA VAL A 182 -4.59 -0.98 7.85
C VAL A 182 -5.53 -0.98 6.64
N LEU A 183 -5.53 -2.08 5.89
CA LEU A 183 -6.47 -2.29 4.79
C LEU A 183 -7.82 -2.82 5.32
N PRO A 184 -8.97 -2.40 4.77
CA PRO A 184 -10.26 -2.95 5.14
C PRO A 184 -10.33 -4.46 4.89
N ARG A 185 -10.83 -5.23 5.86
CA ARG A 185 -10.94 -6.70 5.75
C ARG A 185 -11.86 -7.14 4.59
N GLU A 186 -12.84 -6.30 4.26
CA GLU A 186 -13.78 -6.49 3.16
C GLU A 186 -13.05 -6.63 1.82
N LEU A 187 -11.90 -5.97 1.68
CA LEU A 187 -11.03 -6.09 0.51
C LEU A 187 -10.50 -7.52 0.34
N ALA A 188 -10.09 -8.18 1.44
CA ALA A 188 -9.62 -9.55 1.40
C ALA A 188 -10.74 -10.53 1.00
N PHE A 189 -11.94 -10.36 1.54
CA PHE A 189 -13.10 -11.17 1.16
C PHE A 189 -13.45 -11.02 -0.33
N GLN A 190 -13.40 -9.80 -0.85
CA GLN A 190 -13.68 -9.54 -2.25
C GLN A 190 -12.62 -10.16 -3.19
N MET A 191 -11.35 -10.21 -2.78
CA MET A 191 -10.32 -10.92 -3.54
C MET A 191 -10.59 -12.43 -3.59
N LEU A 192 -10.97 -13.03 -2.45
CA LEU A 192 -11.29 -14.47 -2.35
C LEU A 192 -12.54 -14.87 -3.15
N ASP A 193 -13.60 -14.06 -3.11
CA ASP A 193 -14.83 -14.35 -3.87
C ASP A 193 -14.63 -14.23 -5.38
N SER A 194 -13.72 -13.35 -5.81
CA SER A 194 -13.36 -13.24 -7.22
C SER A 194 -12.69 -14.52 -7.73
N ASP A 195 -11.84 -15.18 -6.93
CA ASP A 195 -11.22 -16.46 -7.29
C ASP A 195 -12.24 -17.61 -7.41
N ARG A 196 -13.21 -17.65 -6.49
CA ARG A 196 -14.26 -18.68 -6.51
C ARG A 196 -15.14 -18.59 -7.75
N ASN A 197 -15.52 -17.38 -8.16
CA ASN A 197 -16.37 -17.19 -9.34
C ASN A 197 -15.64 -17.51 -10.65
N THR A 198 -14.33 -17.25 -10.74
CA THR A 198 -13.53 -17.62 -11.93
C THR A 198 -13.47 -19.14 -12.11
N LEU A 199 -13.25 -19.90 -11.03
CA LEU A 199 -13.21 -21.37 -11.08
C LEU A 199 -14.54 -22.01 -11.51
N VAL A 200 -15.68 -21.47 -11.05
CA VAL A 200 -17.02 -21.99 -11.40
C VAL A 200 -17.35 -21.78 -12.88
N HIS A 201 -16.93 -20.65 -13.47
CA HIS A 201 -17.10 -20.39 -14.90
C HIS A 201 -16.22 -21.30 -15.76
N SER A 202 -14.98 -21.58 -15.37
CA SER A 202 -14.08 -22.49 -16.11
C SER A 202 -14.58 -23.94 -16.14
N ILE A 203 -15.25 -24.42 -15.09
CA ILE A 203 -15.82 -25.78 -15.02
C ILE A 203 -17.09 -25.90 -15.89
N SER A 204 -17.83 -24.80 -16.06
CA SER A 204 -19.08 -24.80 -16.82
C SER A 204 -18.85 -24.86 -18.35
N ASP A 205 -17.74 -24.30 -18.83
CA ASP A 205 -17.40 -24.29 -20.26
C ASP A 205 -16.80 -25.63 -20.74
N ASP A 206 -16.27 -26.47 -19.85
CA ASP A 206 -15.68 -27.77 -20.19
C ASP A 206 -16.72 -28.90 -20.32
N HIS A 207 -17.97 -28.64 -19.93
CA HIS A 207 -19.09 -29.58 -20.07
C HIS A 207 -20.00 -29.31 -21.28
N SER A 208 -19.62 -28.36 -22.16
CA SER A 208 -20.39 -28.00 -23.35
C SER A 208 -19.71 -28.36 -24.68
N LYS A 209 -18.81 -29.35 -24.70
CA LYS A 209 -18.23 -29.93 -25.93
C LYS A 209 -18.56 -31.40 -26.09
#